data_AF-A0A2S7SV46-F1
#
_entry.id   AF-A0A2S7SV46-F1
#
_cell.length_a   1.000
_cell.length_b   1.000
_cell.length_c   1.000
_cell.angle_alpha   90.00
_cell.angle_beta   90.00
_cell.angle_gamma   90.00
#
_symmetry.space_group_name_H-M   'P 1'
#
loop_
_entity.id
_entity.type
_entity.pdbx_description
1 polymer ?
#
loop_
_entity_poly.entity_id
_entity_poly.type
_entity_poly.pdbx_seq_one_letter_code
_entity_poly.pdbx_strand_id
1 'polypeptide(L)'
;MFWRYCKNGTSMTSAISTTEQIRGVLIQFVSILLSCFLLFYIDSDTEQVFDLFEFGNLLALAIYFLPTFMISMVLFAFLAKRYGVRNGLIRFLVIGIPLSFTLIITMFLCMK
;
A
#
# COMPACT_ATOMS: atom_id res chain seq x y z
N MET A 1 39.44 5.98 -27.77
CA MET A 1 39.68 6.36 -26.36
C MET A 1 38.38 6.85 -25.67
N PHE A 2 37.23 6.20 -25.88
CA PHE A 2 35.91 6.67 -25.42
C PHE A 2 35.13 5.64 -24.56
N TRP A 3 35.72 4.48 -24.27
CA TRP A 3 35.02 3.38 -23.60
C TRP A 3 35.28 3.28 -22.09
N ARG A 4 36.03 4.22 -21.50
CA ARG A 4 36.43 4.15 -20.07
C ARG A 4 35.56 4.93 -19.09
N TYR A 5 34.55 5.67 -19.56
CA TYR A 5 33.65 6.44 -18.67
C TYR A 5 32.34 5.72 -18.27
N CYS A 6 32.09 4.50 -18.76
CA CYS A 6 30.82 3.78 -18.48
C CYS A 6 30.86 2.84 -17.26
N LYS A 7 31.95 2.78 -16.48
CA LYS A 7 32.09 1.73 -15.45
C LYS A 7 31.83 2.17 -14.00
N ASN A 8 31.66 3.47 -13.72
CA ASN A 8 31.40 3.97 -12.36
C ASN A 8 29.99 4.58 -12.15
N GLY A 9 29.11 4.56 -13.16
CA GLY A 9 27.76 5.14 -13.09
C GLY A 9 26.63 4.19 -12.70
N THR A 10 26.90 2.88 -12.59
CA THR A 10 25.87 1.84 -12.41
C THR A 10 25.56 1.50 -10.95
N SER A 11 26.47 1.78 -10.02
CA SER A 11 26.22 1.54 -8.58
C SER A 11 25.20 2.53 -8.01
N MET A 12 25.32 3.81 -8.37
CA MET A 12 24.50 4.89 -7.80
C MET A 12 23.06 4.88 -8.33
N THR A 13 22.84 4.49 -9.58
CA THR A 13 21.49 4.38 -10.19
C THR A 13 20.68 3.20 -9.65
N SER A 14 21.33 2.09 -9.29
CA SER A 14 20.67 0.95 -8.66
C SER A 14 20.22 1.24 -7.23
N ALA A 15 21.07 1.91 -6.44
CA ALA A 15 20.75 2.31 -5.07
C ALA A 15 19.59 3.31 -5.01
N ILE A 16 19.59 4.32 -5.89
CA ILE A 16 18.50 5.30 -6.00
C ILE A 16 17.16 4.61 -6.34
N SER A 17 17.18 3.60 -7.21
CA SER A 17 15.96 2.85 -7.56
C SER A 17 15.39 2.06 -6.39
N THR A 18 16.22 1.43 -5.56
CA THR A 18 15.77 0.68 -4.39
C THR A 18 15.19 1.56 -3.30
N THR A 19 15.79 2.73 -3.02
CA THR A 19 15.28 3.64 -1.98
C THR A 19 13.90 4.18 -2.34
N GLU A 20 13.67 4.51 -3.62
CA GLU A 20 12.36 4.97 -4.10
C GLU A 20 11.29 3.88 -4.06
N GLN A 21 11.67 2.61 -4.31
CA GLN A 21 10.74 1.47 -4.16
C GLN A 21 10.37 1.23 -2.69
N ILE A 22 11.35 1.24 -1.78
CA ILE A 22 11.12 1.09 -0.33
C ILE A 22 10.21 2.22 0.16
N ARG A 23 10.48 3.45 -0.26
CA ARG A 23 9.63 4.61 0.06
C ARG A 23 8.21 4.41 -0.45
N GLY A 24 8.04 3.88 -1.66
CA GLY A 24 6.73 3.59 -2.22
C GLY A 24 5.95 2.54 -1.42
N VAL A 25 6.62 1.45 -1.03
CA VAL A 25 6.02 0.39 -0.18
C VAL A 25 5.68 0.93 1.21
N LEU A 26 6.53 1.77 1.81
CA LEU A 26 6.24 2.40 3.10
C LEU A 26 5.03 3.33 3.02
N ILE A 27 4.95 4.17 1.99
CA ILE A 27 3.78 5.04 1.78
C ILE A 27 2.53 4.18 1.62
N GLN A 28 2.59 3.12 0.83
CA GLN A 28 1.48 2.19 0.64
C GLN A 28 1.05 1.53 1.95
N PHE A 29 1.99 1.03 2.74
CA PHE A 29 1.74 0.44 4.04
C PHE A 29 1.01 1.43 4.96
N VAL A 30 1.55 2.64 5.12
CA VAL A 30 0.97 3.68 5.97
C VAL A 30 -0.40 4.11 5.46
N SER A 31 -0.58 4.28 4.14
CA SER A 31 -1.85 4.70 3.56
C SER A 31 -2.96 3.65 3.74
N ILE A 32 -2.65 2.37 3.58
CA ILE A 32 -3.62 1.29 3.79
C ILE A 32 -3.94 1.17 5.28
N LEU A 33 -2.93 1.24 6.15
CA LEU A 33 -3.12 1.23 7.59
C LEU A 33 -4.06 2.37 8.00
N LEU A 34 -3.76 3.60 7.56
CA LEU A 34 -4.58 4.78 7.86
C LEU A 34 -6.01 4.65 7.32
N SER A 35 -6.17 4.05 6.13
CA SER A 35 -7.49 3.80 5.54
C SER A 35 -8.28 2.75 6.33
N CYS A 36 -7.63 1.68 6.78
CA CYS A 36 -8.24 0.68 7.67
C CYS A 36 -8.63 1.32 9.01
N PHE A 37 -7.76 2.12 9.62
CA PHE A 37 -8.06 2.89 10.83
C PHE A 37 -9.28 3.80 10.64
N LEU A 38 -9.35 4.53 9.52
CA LEU A 38 -10.49 5.38 9.19
C LEU A 38 -11.78 4.56 8.99
N LEU A 39 -11.69 3.41 8.33
CA LEU A 39 -12.82 2.51 8.13
C LEU A 39 -13.37 2.02 9.47
N PHE A 40 -12.50 1.59 10.38
CA PHE A 40 -12.88 1.19 11.73
C PHE A 40 -13.43 2.35 12.55
N TYR A 41 -12.85 3.53 12.45
CA TYR A 41 -13.37 4.72 13.13
C TYR A 41 -14.78 5.10 12.66
N ILE A 42 -15.14 4.79 11.41
CA ILE A 42 -16.48 5.04 10.86
C ILE A 42 -17.45 3.89 11.19
N ASP A 43 -16.98 2.63 11.17
CA ASP A 43 -17.82 1.42 11.31
C ASP A 43 -18.08 1.01 12.77
N SER A 44 -17.17 1.38 13.67
CA SER A 44 -17.27 0.99 15.08
C SER A 44 -17.97 2.09 15.87
N ASP A 45 -18.86 1.72 16.81
CA ASP A 45 -19.36 2.58 17.90
C ASP A 45 -18.23 3.00 18.89
N THR A 46 -17.02 3.24 18.40
CA THR A 46 -15.87 3.65 19.20
C THR A 46 -15.97 5.15 19.44
N GLU A 47 -16.46 5.52 20.63
CA GLU A 47 -16.46 6.91 21.09
C GLU A 47 -15.02 7.44 21.25
N GLN A 48 -14.03 6.55 21.40
CA GLN A 48 -12.62 6.89 21.63
C GLN A 48 -11.65 6.08 20.76
N VAL A 49 -10.57 6.73 20.31
CA VAL A 49 -9.50 6.10 19.52
C VAL A 49 -8.78 4.98 20.29
N PHE A 50 -8.87 4.97 21.62
CA PHE A 50 -8.29 3.92 22.46
C PHE A 50 -9.01 2.58 22.33
N ASP A 51 -10.30 2.58 22.03
CA ASP A 51 -11.08 1.35 21.83
C ASP A 51 -10.62 0.59 20.59
N LEU A 52 -10.01 1.29 19.62
CA LEU A 52 -9.39 0.66 18.44
C LEU A 52 -8.21 -0.25 18.80
N PHE A 53 -7.56 -0.03 19.95
CA PHE A 53 -6.47 -0.87 20.45
C PHE A 53 -6.96 -2.05 21.30
N GLU A 54 -8.27 -2.25 21.43
CA GLU A 54 -8.78 -3.50 21.99
C GLU A 54 -8.46 -4.68 21.08
N PHE A 55 -8.23 -5.85 21.68
CA PHE A 55 -7.77 -7.03 20.96
C PHE A 55 -8.73 -7.46 19.83
N GLY A 56 -10.05 -7.32 20.04
CA GLY A 56 -11.04 -7.64 19.02
C GLY A 56 -10.95 -6.73 17.78
N ASN A 57 -10.78 -5.43 18.01
CA ASN A 57 -10.67 -4.43 16.95
C ASN A 57 -9.32 -4.52 16.23
N LEU A 58 -8.23 -4.80 16.94
CA LEU A 58 -6.93 -5.11 16.34
C LEU A 58 -6.97 -6.35 15.45
N LEU A 59 -7.66 -7.40 15.89
CA LEU A 59 -7.82 -8.61 15.09
C LEU A 59 -8.61 -8.32 13.81
N ALA A 60 -9.71 -7.59 13.93
CA ALA A 60 -10.52 -7.21 12.79
C ALA A 60 -9.73 -6.28 11.83
N LEU A 61 -8.97 -5.32 12.37
CA LEU A 61 -8.06 -4.47 11.60
C LEU A 61 -7.05 -5.31 10.81
N ALA A 62 -6.44 -6.32 11.44
CA ALA A 62 -5.51 -7.23 10.76
C ALA A 62 -6.18 -8.03 9.63
N ILE A 63 -7.43 -8.50 9.85
CA ILE A 63 -8.20 -9.25 8.85
C ILE A 63 -8.51 -8.42 7.61
N TYR A 64 -8.79 -7.12 7.75
CA TYR A 64 -8.97 -6.24 6.59
C TYR A 64 -7.64 -5.78 6.00
N PHE A 65 -6.66 -5.48 6.84
CA PHE A 65 -5.37 -4.94 6.42
C PHE A 65 -4.57 -5.94 5.58
N LEU A 66 -4.40 -7.19 6.04
CA LEU A 66 -3.53 -8.17 5.39
C LEU A 66 -3.93 -8.45 3.93
N PRO A 67 -5.18 -8.82 3.60
CA PRO A 67 -5.56 -9.12 2.23
C PRO A 67 -5.59 -7.87 1.36
N THR A 68 -5.99 -6.71 1.91
CA THR A 68 -5.93 -5.42 1.19
C THR A 68 -4.49 -5.08 0.84
N PHE A 69 -3.55 -5.27 1.77
CA PHE A 69 -2.13 -5.06 1.55
C PHE A 69 -1.59 -5.99 0.47
N MET A 70 -1.93 -7.28 0.50
CA MET A 70 -1.49 -8.23 -0.53
C MET A 70 -1.98 -7.87 -1.93
N ILE A 71 -3.28 -7.55 -2.10
CA ILE A 71 -3.84 -7.14 -3.39
C ILE A 71 -3.18 -5.85 -3.87
N SER A 72 -3.03 -4.89 -2.96
CA SER A 72 -2.45 -3.60 -3.27
C SER A 72 -1.00 -3.72 -3.75
N MET A 73 -0.21 -4.65 -3.19
CA MET A 73 1.19 -4.88 -3.59
C MET A 73 1.27 -5.37 -5.04
N VAL A 74 0.37 -6.28 -5.42
CA VAL A 74 0.27 -6.77 -6.81
C VAL A 74 -0.12 -5.63 -7.75
N LEU A 75 -1.11 -4.82 -7.35
CA LEU A 75 -1.58 -3.68 -8.13
C LEU A 75 -0.49 -2.62 -8.31
N PHE A 76 0.25 -2.31 -7.24
CA PHE A 76 1.36 -1.37 -7.26
C PHE A 76 2.50 -1.88 -8.15
N ALA A 77 2.88 -3.15 -8.04
CA ALA A 77 3.90 -3.74 -8.91
C ALA A 77 3.50 -3.63 -10.39
N PHE A 78 2.23 -3.87 -10.72
CA PHE A 78 1.72 -3.74 -12.08
C PHE A 78 1.72 -2.28 -12.57
N LEU A 79 1.26 -1.34 -11.73
CA LEU A 79 1.22 0.09 -12.05
C LEU A 79 2.62 0.70 -12.15
N ALA A 80 3.55 0.33 -11.27
CA ALA A 80 4.94 0.78 -11.29
C ALA A 80 5.65 0.28 -12.56
N LYS A 81 5.39 -0.96 -12.98
CA LYS A 81 5.91 -1.50 -14.24
C LYS A 81 5.37 -0.74 -15.47
N ARG A 82 4.09 -0.30 -15.43
CA ARG A 82 3.43 0.34 -16.58
C ARG A 82 3.69 1.85 -16.69
N TYR A 83 3.73 2.56 -15.56
CA TYR A 83 3.76 4.03 -15.52
C TYR A 83 5.01 4.62 -14.85
N GLY A 84 5.91 3.77 -14.34
CA GLY A 84 7.03 4.17 -13.48
C GLY A 84 6.61 4.35 -12.01
N VAL A 85 7.58 4.28 -11.09
CA VAL A 85 7.33 4.22 -9.63
C VAL A 85 6.49 5.41 -9.13
N ARG A 86 6.88 6.65 -9.48
CA ARG A 86 6.20 7.87 -8.99
C ARG A 86 4.76 8.01 -9.48
N ASN A 87 4.54 7.82 -10.78
CA ASN A 87 3.20 7.93 -11.37
C ASN A 87 2.32 6.73 -10.99
N GLY A 88 2.93 5.55 -10.84
CA GLY A 88 2.28 4.36 -10.31
C GLY A 88 1.77 4.57 -8.89
N LEU A 89 2.57 5.19 -8.02
CA LEU A 89 2.20 5.51 -6.64
C LEU A 89 1.00 6.46 -6.56
N ILE A 90 1.00 7.56 -7.33
CA ILE A 90 -0.12 8.52 -7.35
C ILE A 90 -1.41 7.84 -7.82
N ARG A 91 -1.33 7.05 -8.90
CA ARG A 91 -2.49 6.30 -9.41
C ARG A 91 -2.97 5.24 -8.42
N PHE A 92 -2.03 4.60 -7.73
CA PHE A 92 -2.34 3.65 -6.67
C PHE A 92 -3.07 4.33 -5.50
N LEU A 93 -2.62 5.49 -5.03
CA LEU A 93 -3.26 6.24 -3.94
C LEU A 93 -4.71 6.64 -4.28
N VAL A 94 -4.94 7.11 -5.51
CA VAL A 94 -6.26 7.62 -5.93
C VAL A 94 -7.24 6.51 -6.30
N ILE A 95 -6.77 5.47 -7.01
CA ILE A 95 -7.65 4.43 -7.58
C ILE A 95 -7.40 3.08 -6.93
N GLY A 96 -6.14 2.73 -6.70
CA GLY A 96 -5.76 1.42 -6.18
C GLY A 96 -6.25 1.15 -4.76
N ILE A 97 -6.15 2.13 -3.86
CA ILE A 97 -6.65 2.01 -2.49
C ILE A 97 -8.17 1.78 -2.46
N PRO A 98 -9.03 2.68 -2.99
CA PRO A 98 -10.47 2.47 -2.95
C PRO A 98 -10.89 1.18 -3.66
N LEU A 99 -10.27 0.85 -4.80
CA LEU A 99 -10.56 -0.39 -5.51
C LEU A 99 -10.21 -1.65 -4.71
N SER A 100 -9.10 -1.62 -3.97
CA SER A 100 -8.69 -2.75 -3.10
C SER A 100 -9.68 -2.94 -1.95
N PHE A 101 -10.12 -1.86 -1.30
CA PHE A 101 -11.14 -1.92 -0.25
C PHE A 101 -12.48 -2.40 -0.78
N THR A 102 -12.96 -1.86 -1.91
CA THR A 102 -14.22 -2.32 -2.53
C THR A 102 -14.16 -3.81 -2.86
N LEU A 103 -13.04 -4.31 -3.39
CA LEU A 103 -12.87 -5.74 -3.66
C LEU A 103 -12.96 -6.59 -2.40
N ILE A 104 -12.25 -6.22 -1.33
CA ILE A 104 -12.24 -6.97 -0.08
C ILE A 104 -13.62 -6.95 0.59
N ILE A 105 -14.25 -5.77 0.69
CA ILE A 105 -15.60 -5.64 1.26
C ILE A 105 -16.60 -6.47 0.46
N THR A 106 -16.56 -6.40 -0.88
CA THR A 106 -17.44 -7.20 -1.75
C THR A 106 -17.20 -8.70 -1.58
N MET A 107 -15.93 -9.13 -1.45
CA MET A 107 -15.59 -10.53 -1.22
C MET A 107 -16.16 -11.02 0.12
N PHE A 108 -16.01 -10.24 1.19
CA PHE A 108 -16.58 -10.59 2.50
C PHE A 108 -18.11 -10.61 2.49
N LEU A 109 -18.75 -9.67 1.79
CA LEU A 109 -20.21 -9.66 1.62
C LEU A 109 -20.72 -10.86 0.81
N CYS A 110 -19.97 -11.31 -0.19
CA CYS A 110 -20.33 -12.46 -1.04
C CYS A 110 -20.12 -13.82 -0.35
N MET A 111 -19.21 -13.90 0.62
CA MET A 111 -18.97 -15.12 1.42
C MET A 111 -19.94 -15.30 2.59
N LYS A 112 -20.80 -14.30 2.85
CA LYS A 112 -21.78 -14.29 3.95
C LYS A 112 -23.14 -14.78 3.44
#